data_AF-A0A8H8RE90-F1
#
_entry.id   AF-A0A8H8RE90-F1
#
_cell.length_a   1.000
_cell.length_b   1.000
_cell.length_c   1.000
_cell.angle_alpha   90.00
_cell.angle_beta   90.00
_cell.angle_gamma   90.00
#
_symmetry.space_group_name_H-M   'P 1'
#
loop_
_entity.id
_entity.type
_entity.pdbx_description
1 polymer ?
#
loop_
_entity_poly.entity_id
_entity_poly.type
_entity_poly.pdbx_seq_one_letter_code
_entity_poly.pdbx_strand_id
1 'polypeptide(L)'
;PIIDRIHAQAIETSLPDPLVASTDAYMTSICYVGSKSLSHVLSSIERCKERLLAVGAQSSEARKQIIDSVMGYWKDQPGVGVNIVDKLLNYTILSPNSVIEWALAKEGTRLSLPYVYEMVSATIGKVTGRVRQVVRAKNAPGQLPEVRQGMEQTVERERKSMKDLFQLMEEALVGWATGSKDQAMQSGDGSTGNEAMIRQWGERWLRVFRRKFAVEEAWYLETEKVGVEEGMVGVEVIDGVGIGHGNGNGAVDGNRSAEVEMIE
;
A
#
# COMPACT_ATOMS: atom_id res chain seq x y z
N PRO A 1 14.76 28.82 7.00
CA PRO A 1 13.77 28.58 8.06
C PRO A 1 14.36 27.70 9.19
N ILE A 2 13.70 27.52 10.34
CA ILE A 2 14.28 26.78 11.48
C ILE A 2 14.68 25.34 11.11
N ILE A 3 13.88 24.66 10.29
CA ILE A 3 14.18 23.28 9.83
C ILE A 3 15.49 23.20 9.04
N ASP A 4 15.79 24.20 8.20
CA ASP A 4 17.02 24.21 7.40
C ASP A 4 18.25 24.43 8.29
N ARG A 5 18.08 25.14 9.42
CA ARG A 5 19.14 25.27 10.44
C ARG A 5 19.40 23.95 11.15
N ILE A 6 18.36 23.19 11.50
CA ILE A 6 18.50 21.86 12.09
C ILE A 6 19.26 20.93 11.13
N HIS A 7 18.91 20.97 9.83
CA HIS A 7 19.62 20.20 8.82
C HIS A 7 21.10 20.61 8.69
N ALA A 8 21.39 21.92 8.65
CA ALA A 8 22.76 22.42 8.60
C ALA A 8 23.58 21.98 9.83
N GLN A 9 23.01 22.08 11.03
CA GLN A 9 23.66 21.62 12.26
C GLN A 9 23.89 20.10 12.27
N ALA A 10 22.97 19.32 11.71
CA ALA A 10 23.13 17.88 11.57
C ALA A 10 24.29 17.52 10.61
N ILE A 11 24.49 18.30 9.54
CA ILE A 11 25.66 18.19 8.66
C ILE A 11 26.95 18.55 9.41
N GLU A 12 26.96 19.67 10.13
CA GLU A 12 28.12 20.14 10.91
C GLU A 12 28.55 19.10 11.96
N THR A 13 27.58 18.43 12.57
CA THR A 13 27.81 17.37 13.58
C THR A 13 28.14 16.02 12.97
N SER A 14 28.23 15.92 11.63
CA SER A 14 28.55 14.70 10.89
C SER A 14 27.61 13.52 11.19
N LEU A 15 26.30 13.78 11.33
CA LEU A 15 25.32 12.71 11.48
C LEU A 15 25.21 11.86 10.20
N PRO A 16 24.98 10.53 10.31
CA PRO A 16 24.96 9.62 9.14
C PRO A 16 23.92 9.99 8.08
N ASP A 17 22.73 10.44 8.50
CA ASP A 17 21.72 11.02 7.61
C ASP A 17 21.19 12.33 8.22
N PRO A 18 21.68 13.49 7.77
CA PRO A 18 21.25 14.79 8.27
C PRO A 18 19.79 15.12 7.99
N LEU A 19 19.14 14.46 7.01
CA LEU A 19 17.71 14.68 6.74
C LEU A 19 16.84 14.11 7.86
N VAL A 20 17.27 13.03 8.52
CA VAL A 20 16.50 12.36 9.60
C VAL A 20 16.15 13.35 10.71
N ALA A 21 17.13 14.05 11.28
CA ALA A 21 16.89 14.99 12.39
C ALA A 21 15.94 16.14 12.00
N SER A 22 16.13 16.72 10.81
CA SER A 22 15.26 17.79 10.32
C SER A 22 13.84 17.31 9.99
N THR A 23 13.71 16.06 9.53
CA THR A 23 12.45 15.40 9.22
C THR A 23 11.68 15.11 10.50
N ASP A 24 12.37 14.64 11.54
CA ASP A 24 11.76 14.39 12.84
C ASP A 24 11.17 15.66 13.44
N ALA A 25 11.98 16.72 13.53
CA ALA A 25 11.52 18.00 14.04
C ALA A 25 10.32 18.53 13.24
N TYR A 26 10.35 18.38 11.91
CA TYR A 26 9.27 18.85 11.03
C TYR A 26 7.98 18.03 11.21
N MET A 27 8.05 16.70 11.14
CA MET A 27 6.88 15.83 11.24
C MET A 27 6.26 15.89 12.64
N THR A 28 7.09 15.90 13.68
CA THR A 28 6.63 16.07 15.08
C THR A 28 5.92 17.43 15.27
N SER A 29 6.42 18.50 14.64
CA SER A 29 5.76 19.81 14.65
C SER A 29 4.39 19.78 13.95
N ILE A 30 4.28 19.07 12.82
CA ILE A 30 2.99 18.88 12.12
C ILE A 30 1.99 18.14 13.01
N CYS A 31 2.42 17.06 13.67
CA CYS A 31 1.57 16.32 14.61
C CYS A 31 1.13 17.20 15.79
N TYR A 32 2.04 18.01 16.33
CA TYR A 32 1.74 18.93 17.43
C TYR A 32 0.68 19.97 17.05
N VAL A 33 0.88 20.69 15.94
CA VAL A 33 -0.08 21.71 15.47
C VAL A 33 -1.43 21.07 15.11
N GLY A 34 -1.40 19.84 14.59
CA GLY A 34 -2.58 19.07 14.21
C GLY A 34 -3.30 18.33 15.35
N SER A 35 -2.78 18.38 16.59
CA SER A 35 -3.18 17.49 17.68
C SER A 35 -4.63 17.64 18.17
N LYS A 36 -5.31 18.72 17.79
CA LYS A 36 -6.70 19.00 18.21
C LYS A 36 -7.70 17.94 17.73
N SER A 37 -7.54 17.43 16.51
CA SER A 37 -8.36 16.32 16.00
C SER A 37 -7.72 15.70 14.76
N LEU A 38 -8.18 14.50 14.37
CA LEU A 38 -7.69 13.82 13.16
C LEU A 38 -7.81 14.73 11.92
N SER A 39 -8.91 15.47 11.77
CA SER A 39 -9.08 16.39 10.63
C SER A 39 -8.06 17.54 10.64
N HIS A 40 -7.65 18.05 11.80
CA HIS A 40 -6.65 19.13 11.90
C HIS A 40 -5.26 18.62 11.49
N VAL A 41 -4.85 17.43 11.95
CA VAL A 41 -3.57 16.86 11.54
C VAL A 41 -3.55 16.53 10.04
N LEU A 42 -4.63 16.00 9.48
CA LEU A 42 -4.70 15.74 8.03
C LEU A 42 -4.63 17.04 7.21
N SER A 43 -5.32 18.11 7.65
CA SER A 43 -5.20 19.41 7.00
C SER A 43 -3.79 19.99 7.09
N SER A 44 -3.12 19.80 8.22
CA SER A 44 -1.73 20.24 8.43
C SER A 44 -0.75 19.48 7.53
N ILE A 45 -0.95 18.17 7.38
CA ILE A 45 -0.17 17.31 6.47
C ILE A 45 -0.34 17.76 5.02
N GLU A 46 -1.57 18.02 4.56
CA GLU A 46 -1.82 18.44 3.17
C GLU A 46 -1.11 19.76 2.83
N ARG A 47 -1.10 20.73 3.76
CA ARG A 47 -0.36 21.99 3.59
C ARG A 47 1.15 21.78 3.52
N CYS A 48 1.67 20.69 4.07
CA CYS A 48 3.08 20.36 4.15
C CYS A 48 3.51 19.29 3.12
N LYS A 49 2.58 18.83 2.28
CA LYS A 49 2.74 17.65 1.42
C LYS A 49 3.93 17.75 0.47
N GLU A 50 4.12 18.89 -0.18
CA GLU A 50 5.22 19.10 -1.13
C GLU A 50 6.59 18.85 -0.47
N ARG A 51 6.81 19.41 0.73
CA ARG A 51 8.05 19.21 1.48
C ARG A 51 8.21 17.77 1.94
N LEU A 52 7.13 17.13 2.39
CA LEU A 52 7.16 15.71 2.81
C LEU A 52 7.47 14.77 1.64
N LEU A 53 6.93 15.03 0.45
CA LEU A 53 7.26 14.29 -0.77
C LEU A 53 8.73 14.48 -1.16
N ALA A 54 9.24 15.72 -1.11
CA ALA A 54 10.63 16.03 -1.42
C ALA A 54 11.60 15.31 -0.48
N VAL A 55 11.30 15.26 0.82
CA VAL A 55 12.10 14.51 1.81
C VAL A 55 12.08 13.02 1.51
N GLY A 56 10.89 12.45 1.29
CA GLY A 56 10.73 11.03 1.02
C GLY A 56 11.45 10.57 -0.26
N ALA A 57 11.60 11.43 -1.26
CA ALA A 57 12.33 11.12 -2.50
C ALA A 57 13.86 11.11 -2.30
N GLN A 58 14.38 11.85 -1.32
CA GLN A 58 15.82 12.03 -1.10
C GLN A 58 16.44 10.96 -0.19
N SER A 59 15.68 10.44 0.79
CA SER A 59 16.19 9.44 1.73
C SER A 59 15.11 8.45 2.17
N SER A 60 15.44 7.15 2.08
CA SER A 60 14.62 6.07 2.64
C SER A 60 14.60 6.09 4.17
N GLU A 61 15.71 6.46 4.82
CA GLU A 61 15.77 6.60 6.28
C GLU A 61 14.92 7.77 6.74
N ALA A 62 14.94 8.91 6.05
CA ALA A 62 14.04 10.02 6.35
C ALA A 62 12.56 9.63 6.19
N ARG A 63 12.23 8.78 5.21
CA ARG A 63 10.87 8.24 5.05
C ARG A 63 10.45 7.36 6.22
N LYS A 64 11.34 6.52 6.74
CA LYS A 64 11.08 5.72 7.96
C LYS A 64 10.99 6.63 9.19
N GLN A 65 11.80 7.68 9.26
CA GLN A 65 11.74 8.67 10.33
C GLN A 65 10.37 9.37 10.39
N ILE A 66 9.71 9.63 9.25
CA ILE A 66 8.33 10.15 9.26
C ILE A 66 7.41 9.22 10.06
N ILE A 67 7.55 7.90 9.89
CA ILE A 67 6.76 6.90 10.62
C ILE A 67 7.13 6.90 12.10
N ASP A 68 8.44 6.92 12.44
CA ASP A 68 8.89 7.00 13.83
C ASP A 68 8.37 8.26 14.54
N SER A 69 8.40 9.43 13.89
CA SER A 69 7.89 10.68 14.47
C SER A 69 6.38 10.65 14.68
N VAL A 70 5.61 10.12 13.73
CA VAL A 70 4.15 9.96 13.88
C VAL A 70 3.83 9.00 15.03
N MET A 71 4.44 7.82 15.04
CA MET A 71 4.15 6.79 16.04
C MET A 71 4.68 7.17 17.42
N GLY A 72 5.82 7.85 17.49
CA GLY A 72 6.39 8.39 18.73
C GLY A 72 5.54 9.50 19.33
N TYR A 73 5.02 10.42 18.50
CA TYR A 73 4.12 11.48 18.96
C TYR A 73 2.78 10.91 19.46
N TRP A 74 2.19 9.97 18.71
CA TRP A 74 0.91 9.35 19.03
C TRP A 74 1.03 8.04 19.83
N LYS A 75 2.12 7.84 20.59
CA LYS A 75 2.40 6.59 21.32
C LYS A 75 1.31 6.20 22.32
N ASP A 76 0.64 7.18 22.92
CA ASP A 76 -0.44 6.96 23.89
C ASP A 76 -1.80 6.70 23.20
N GLN A 77 -1.88 6.92 21.89
CA GLN A 77 -3.05 6.70 21.05
C GLN A 77 -2.62 6.09 19.70
N PRO A 78 -2.06 4.86 19.69
CA PRO A 78 -1.40 4.31 18.50
C PRO A 78 -2.35 4.14 17.30
N GLY A 79 -3.65 3.95 17.53
CA GLY A 79 -4.64 3.90 16.45
C GLY A 79 -4.75 5.21 15.66
N VAL A 80 -4.50 6.36 16.28
CA VAL A 80 -4.42 7.65 15.57
C VAL A 80 -3.16 7.67 14.70
N GLY A 81 -2.02 7.23 15.23
CA GLY A 81 -0.78 7.10 14.47
C GLY A 81 -0.93 6.19 13.25
N VAL A 82 -1.54 5.01 13.41
CA VAL A 82 -1.82 4.08 12.31
C VAL A 82 -2.70 4.73 11.24
N ASN A 83 -3.76 5.44 11.63
CA ASN A 83 -4.62 6.17 10.68
C ASN A 83 -3.89 7.28 9.92
N ILE A 84 -2.95 7.96 10.58
CA ILE A 84 -2.12 8.98 9.92
C ILE A 84 -1.18 8.33 8.91
N VAL A 85 -0.47 7.25 9.29
CA VAL A 85 0.40 6.48 8.37
C VAL A 85 -0.40 5.98 7.16
N ASP A 86 -1.62 5.50 7.39
CA ASP A 86 -2.55 5.10 6.32
C ASP A 86 -2.81 6.24 5.32
N LYS A 87 -3.05 7.45 5.81
CA LYS A 87 -3.24 8.63 4.95
C LYS A 87 -1.97 9.05 4.24
N LEU A 88 -0.81 8.96 4.88
CA LEU A 88 0.47 9.25 4.23
C LEU A 88 0.78 8.28 3.08
N LEU A 89 0.36 7.01 3.16
CA LEU A 89 0.39 6.07 2.03
C LEU A 89 -0.52 6.51 0.88
N ASN A 90 -1.74 6.98 1.19
CA ASN A 90 -2.68 7.46 0.16
C ASN A 90 -2.16 8.73 -0.55
N TYR A 91 -1.36 9.54 0.14
CA TYR A 91 -0.69 10.70 -0.44
C TYR A 91 0.64 10.41 -1.12
N THR A 92 1.03 9.13 -1.18
CA THR A 92 2.31 8.66 -1.72
C THR A 92 3.53 9.32 -1.06
N ILE A 93 3.36 9.88 0.14
CA ILE A 93 4.46 10.39 0.97
C ILE A 93 5.25 9.19 1.51
N LEU A 94 4.51 8.16 1.93
CA LEU A 94 5.06 6.86 2.26
C LEU A 94 4.81 5.86 1.13
N SER A 95 5.64 4.83 1.09
CA SER A 95 5.48 3.67 0.20
C SER A 95 5.12 2.42 1.01
N PRO A 96 4.47 1.42 0.41
CA PRO A 96 4.27 0.13 1.08
C PRO A 96 5.57 -0.48 1.61
N ASN A 97 6.65 -0.46 0.80
CA ASN A 97 7.97 -0.97 1.19
C ASN A 97 8.48 -0.30 2.47
N SER A 98 8.45 1.03 2.54
CA SER A 98 8.93 1.74 3.73
C SER A 98 8.17 1.39 5.01
N VAL A 99 6.87 1.06 4.92
CA VAL A 99 6.10 0.62 6.08
C VAL A 99 6.52 -0.78 6.52
N ILE A 100 6.73 -1.71 5.58
CA ILE A 100 7.22 -3.05 5.88
C ILE A 100 8.64 -3.00 6.46
N GLU A 101 9.54 -2.24 5.84
CA GLU A 101 10.90 -2.05 6.31
C GLU A 101 10.96 -1.43 7.69
N TRP A 102 10.11 -0.44 7.98
CA TRP A 102 10.01 0.17 9.31
C TRP A 102 9.45 -0.80 10.35
N ALA A 103 8.39 -1.53 10.00
CA ALA A 103 7.74 -2.46 10.93
C ALA A 103 8.62 -3.68 11.26
N LEU A 104 9.35 -4.17 10.27
CA LEU A 104 10.23 -5.34 10.36
C LEU A 104 11.71 -4.97 10.47
N ALA A 105 11.98 -3.68 10.75
CA ALA A 105 13.29 -3.14 11.07
C ALA A 105 13.92 -3.87 12.26
N LYS A 106 15.15 -3.50 12.60
CA LYS A 106 16.03 -4.24 13.52
C LYS A 106 15.53 -4.39 14.96
N GLU A 107 14.37 -3.86 15.32
CA GLU A 107 13.75 -4.00 16.64
C GLU A 107 12.70 -5.13 16.62
N GLY A 108 13.13 -6.36 16.92
CA GLY A 108 12.24 -7.54 16.91
C GLY A 108 11.04 -7.44 17.85
N THR A 109 11.11 -6.59 18.88
CA THR A 109 10.02 -6.30 19.82
C THR A 109 8.79 -5.72 19.13
N ARG A 110 8.95 -5.01 18.00
CA ARG A 110 7.86 -4.43 17.20
C ARG A 110 6.87 -5.51 16.71
N LEU A 111 7.33 -6.75 16.51
CA LEU A 111 6.47 -7.86 16.06
C LEU A 111 5.37 -8.23 17.07
N SER A 112 5.58 -7.92 18.35
CA SER A 112 4.61 -8.16 19.42
C SER A 112 3.56 -7.05 19.55
N LEU A 113 3.76 -5.91 18.88
CA LEU A 113 2.91 -4.73 19.02
C LEU A 113 1.69 -4.84 18.10
N PRO A 114 0.45 -4.85 18.65
CA PRO A 114 -0.76 -5.05 17.83
C PRO A 114 -0.92 -4.01 16.71
N TYR A 115 -0.62 -2.75 17.01
CA TYR A 115 -0.73 -1.66 16.04
C TYR A 115 0.27 -1.77 14.88
N VAL A 116 1.44 -2.41 15.10
CA VAL A 116 2.41 -2.66 14.04
C VAL A 116 1.90 -3.74 13.09
N TYR A 117 1.32 -4.81 13.65
CA TYR A 117 0.64 -5.83 12.84
C TYR A 117 -0.52 -5.26 12.03
N GLU A 118 -1.36 -4.42 12.66
CA GLU A 118 -2.48 -3.75 12.01
C GLU A 118 -2.01 -2.90 10.82
N MET A 119 -0.99 -2.06 11.03
CA MET A 119 -0.40 -1.20 10.00
C MET A 119 0.14 -2.02 8.80
N VAL A 120 0.86 -3.11 9.08
CA VAL A 120 1.37 -4.01 8.04
C VAL A 120 0.22 -4.71 7.32
N SER A 121 -0.76 -5.24 8.04
CA SER A 121 -1.92 -5.93 7.45
C SER A 121 -2.77 -4.99 6.59
N ALA A 122 -2.98 -3.74 7.02
CA ALA A 122 -3.69 -2.73 6.24
C ALA A 122 -2.92 -2.36 4.97
N THR A 123 -1.60 -2.19 5.07
CA THR A 123 -0.72 -1.91 3.91
C THR A 123 -0.78 -3.03 2.88
N ILE A 124 -0.66 -4.29 3.32
CA ILE A 124 -0.81 -5.45 2.45
C ILE A 124 -2.22 -5.48 1.82
N GLY A 125 -3.26 -5.22 2.62
CA GLY A 125 -4.63 -5.17 2.12
C GLY A 125 -4.85 -4.12 1.03
N LYS A 126 -4.17 -2.96 1.10
CA LYS A 126 -4.21 -1.95 0.03
C LYS A 126 -3.56 -2.43 -1.25
N VAL A 127 -2.39 -3.05 -1.14
CA VAL A 127 -1.63 -3.53 -2.29
C VAL A 127 -2.38 -4.66 -2.99
N THR A 128 -2.88 -5.65 -2.24
CA THR A 128 -3.67 -6.75 -2.82
C THR A 128 -5.02 -6.25 -3.34
N GLY A 129 -5.66 -5.32 -2.63
CA GLY A 129 -6.89 -4.65 -3.08
C GLY A 129 -6.71 -3.90 -4.40
N ARG A 130 -5.56 -3.23 -4.58
CA ARG A 130 -5.22 -2.54 -5.83
C ARG A 130 -5.07 -3.51 -6.98
N VAL A 131 -4.38 -4.64 -6.78
CA VAL A 131 -4.28 -5.72 -7.79
C VAL A 131 -5.67 -6.22 -8.19
N ARG A 132 -6.52 -6.53 -7.21
CA ARG A 132 -7.91 -6.97 -7.48
C ARG A 132 -8.69 -5.93 -8.27
N GLN A 133 -8.55 -4.65 -7.95
CA GLN A 133 -9.22 -3.56 -8.65
C GLN A 133 -8.81 -3.49 -10.12
N VAL A 134 -7.50 -3.56 -10.42
CA VAL A 134 -7.01 -3.46 -11.81
C VAL A 134 -7.35 -4.69 -12.64
N VAL A 135 -7.36 -5.89 -12.04
CA VAL A 135 -7.78 -7.13 -12.71
C VAL A 135 -9.27 -7.08 -13.06
N ARG A 136 -10.11 -6.66 -12.11
CA ARG A 136 -11.55 -6.49 -12.37
C ARG A 136 -11.82 -5.42 -13.43
N ALA A 137 -11.06 -4.34 -13.41
CA ALA A 137 -11.15 -3.32 -14.44
C ALA A 137 -10.77 -3.91 -15.81
N LYS A 138 -9.67 -4.66 -15.93
CA LYS A 138 -9.25 -5.34 -17.18
C LYS A 138 -10.35 -6.27 -17.74
N ASN A 139 -11.03 -7.00 -16.86
CA ASN A 139 -12.04 -7.98 -17.25
C ASN A 139 -13.44 -7.37 -17.44
N ALA A 140 -13.59 -6.05 -17.32
CA ALA A 140 -14.88 -5.41 -17.55
C ALA A 140 -15.32 -5.56 -19.03
N PRO A 141 -16.61 -5.85 -19.29
CA PRO A 141 -17.12 -5.99 -20.65
C PRO A 141 -17.10 -4.66 -21.41
N GLY A 142 -17.04 -4.73 -22.74
CA GLY A 142 -17.13 -3.54 -23.61
C GLY A 142 -15.86 -2.70 -23.74
N GLN A 143 -14.71 -3.20 -23.29
CA GLN A 143 -13.44 -2.52 -23.48
C GLN A 143 -12.86 -2.68 -24.88
N LEU A 144 -12.33 -1.58 -25.41
CA LEU A 144 -11.55 -1.60 -26.65
C LEU A 144 -10.26 -2.42 -26.46
N PRO A 145 -9.78 -3.13 -27.48
CA PRO A 145 -8.56 -3.95 -27.40
C PRO A 145 -7.33 -3.19 -26.90
N GLU A 146 -7.14 -1.94 -27.32
CA GLU A 146 -6.02 -1.09 -26.89
C GLU A 146 -6.08 -0.75 -25.40
N VAL A 147 -7.28 -0.46 -24.88
CA VAL A 147 -7.50 -0.17 -23.45
C VAL A 147 -7.23 -1.43 -22.63
N ARG A 148 -7.69 -2.59 -23.10
CA ARG A 148 -7.45 -3.88 -22.45
C ARG A 148 -5.96 -4.21 -22.37
N GLN A 149 -5.20 -3.96 -23.44
CA GLN A 149 -3.74 -4.16 -23.45
C GLN A 149 -3.04 -3.22 -22.44
N GLY A 150 -3.43 -1.95 -22.37
CA GLY A 150 -2.89 -1.03 -21.36
C GLY A 150 -3.23 -1.44 -19.92
N MET A 151 -4.42 -1.99 -19.70
CA MET A 151 -4.81 -2.55 -18.40
C MET A 151 -4.03 -3.82 -18.05
N GLU A 152 -3.72 -4.67 -19.02
CA GLU A 152 -2.89 -5.86 -18.82
C GLU A 152 -1.48 -5.49 -18.35
N GLN A 153 -0.84 -4.49 -18.98
CA GLN A 153 0.44 -3.95 -18.51
C GLN A 153 0.36 -3.40 -17.08
N THR A 154 -0.76 -2.74 -16.76
CA THR A 154 -1.01 -2.23 -15.40
C THR A 154 -1.15 -3.37 -14.40
N VAL A 155 -1.93 -4.40 -14.72
CA VAL A 155 -2.11 -5.60 -13.89
C VAL A 155 -0.76 -6.26 -13.60
N GLU A 156 0.08 -6.46 -14.63
CA GLU A 156 1.38 -7.10 -14.44
C GLU A 156 2.30 -6.25 -13.54
N ARG A 157 2.30 -4.93 -13.71
CA ARG A 157 3.08 -4.01 -12.85
C ARG A 157 2.61 -4.06 -11.38
N GLU A 158 1.31 -3.95 -11.14
CA GLU A 158 0.78 -3.98 -9.77
C GLU A 158 0.99 -5.36 -9.12
N ARG A 159 0.84 -6.45 -9.89
CA ARG A 159 1.09 -7.82 -9.41
C ARG A 159 2.57 -8.04 -9.08
N LYS A 160 3.48 -7.58 -9.95
CA LYS A 160 4.92 -7.62 -9.66
C LYS A 160 5.25 -6.84 -8.38
N SER A 161 4.72 -5.63 -8.25
CA SER A 161 4.92 -4.80 -7.05
C SER A 161 4.40 -5.48 -5.77
N MET A 162 3.25 -6.16 -5.85
CA MET A 162 2.72 -6.99 -4.76
C MET A 162 3.69 -8.13 -4.41
N LYS A 163 4.18 -8.88 -5.41
CA LYS A 163 5.13 -9.99 -5.19
C LYS A 163 6.42 -9.52 -4.53
N ASP A 164 7.00 -8.44 -5.04
CA ASP A 164 8.24 -7.87 -4.51
C ASP A 164 8.05 -7.45 -3.03
N LEU A 165 6.89 -6.88 -2.68
CA LEU A 165 6.56 -6.53 -1.30
C LEU A 165 6.41 -7.75 -0.39
N PHE A 166 5.74 -8.81 -0.86
CA PHE A 166 5.62 -10.07 -0.10
C PHE A 166 6.97 -10.74 0.08
N GLN A 167 7.83 -10.72 -0.93
CA GLN A 167 9.20 -11.24 -0.88
C GLN A 167 10.04 -10.49 0.17
N LEU A 168 10.03 -9.15 0.12
CA LEU A 168 10.70 -8.30 1.12
C LEU A 168 10.26 -8.62 2.55
N MET A 169 8.94 -8.76 2.74
CA MET A 169 8.35 -9.12 4.04
C MET A 169 8.76 -10.54 4.48
N GLU A 170 8.75 -11.50 3.55
CA GLU A 170 9.13 -12.89 3.82
C GLU A 170 10.60 -13.00 4.23
N GLU A 171 11.52 -12.39 3.49
CA GLU A 171 12.95 -12.36 3.84
C GLU A 171 13.17 -11.76 5.22
N ALA A 172 12.48 -10.65 5.52
CA ALA A 172 12.57 -9.99 6.79
C ALA A 172 12.04 -10.86 7.94
N LEU A 173 10.92 -11.56 7.75
CA LEU A 173 10.29 -12.43 8.75
C LEU A 173 11.01 -13.76 8.93
N VAL A 174 11.58 -14.33 7.86
CA VAL A 174 12.45 -15.51 7.95
C VAL A 174 13.65 -15.19 8.83
N GLY A 175 14.28 -14.02 8.65
CA GLY A 175 15.39 -13.60 9.51
C GLY A 175 15.04 -13.53 11.01
N TRP A 176 13.81 -13.16 11.35
CA TRP A 176 13.29 -13.19 12.73
C TRP A 176 12.94 -14.61 13.19
N ALA A 177 12.28 -15.39 12.34
CA ALA A 177 11.86 -16.76 12.64
C ALA A 177 13.02 -17.75 12.79
N THR A 178 14.17 -17.49 12.16
CA THR A 178 15.39 -18.31 12.30
C THR A 178 16.33 -17.82 13.39
N GLY A 179 16.13 -16.60 13.90
CA GLY A 179 17.05 -15.91 14.82
C GLY A 179 18.29 -15.32 14.13
N SER A 180 18.34 -15.30 12.79
CA SER A 180 19.48 -14.77 12.04
C SER A 180 19.63 -13.24 12.13
N LYS A 181 18.52 -12.51 12.33
CA LYS A 181 18.55 -11.06 12.55
C LYS A 181 19.00 -10.68 13.96
N ASP A 182 18.74 -11.52 14.97
CA ASP A 182 19.10 -11.26 16.37
C ASP A 182 20.61 -11.46 16.64
N GLN A 183 21.26 -12.43 15.99
CA GLN A 183 22.72 -12.63 16.16
C GLN A 183 23.55 -11.44 15.69
N ALA A 184 23.02 -10.59 14.80
CA ALA A 184 23.72 -9.43 14.27
C ALA A 184 23.67 -8.19 15.19
N MET A 185 22.97 -8.23 16.34
CA MET A 185 22.76 -7.05 17.19
C MET A 185 22.94 -7.25 18.70
N GLN A 186 23.49 -8.37 19.17
CA GLN A 186 23.69 -8.56 20.61
C GLN A 186 24.98 -7.93 21.13
N SER A 187 24.85 -6.68 21.58
CA SER A 187 25.54 -6.18 22.77
C SER A 187 24.51 -6.14 23.91
N GLY A 188 24.50 -7.13 24.83
CA GLY A 188 23.77 -7.03 26.11
C GLY A 188 22.84 -8.18 26.49
N ASP A 189 23.28 -8.93 27.51
CA ASP A 189 22.61 -9.81 28.48
C ASP A 189 21.75 -11.04 28.09
N GLY A 190 21.35 -11.23 26.82
CA GLY A 190 20.91 -12.55 26.33
C GLY A 190 19.82 -13.23 27.18
N SER A 191 18.75 -12.50 27.52
CA SER A 191 17.52 -13.08 28.05
C SER A 191 16.87 -14.02 27.01
N THR A 192 17.20 -15.31 27.09
CA THR A 192 16.74 -16.39 26.21
C THR A 192 15.21 -16.45 26.02
N GLY A 193 14.44 -15.95 26.99
CA GLY A 193 12.98 -15.89 26.91
C GLY A 193 12.45 -14.85 25.90
N ASN A 194 13.09 -13.70 25.80
CA ASN A 194 12.66 -12.64 24.88
C ASN A 194 12.93 -13.02 23.42
N GLU A 195 14.08 -13.64 23.15
CA GLU A 195 14.45 -14.13 21.83
C GLU A 195 13.50 -15.22 21.33
N ALA A 196 13.15 -16.19 22.19
CA ALA A 196 12.20 -17.23 21.86
C ALA A 196 10.81 -16.65 21.53
N MET A 197 10.39 -15.60 22.23
CA MET A 197 9.14 -14.90 21.97
C MET A 197 9.16 -14.15 20.62
N ILE A 198 10.24 -13.43 20.32
CA ILE A 198 10.42 -12.73 19.04
C ILE A 198 10.39 -13.73 17.87
N ARG A 199 11.10 -14.87 18.01
CA ARG A 199 11.08 -15.95 17.03
C ARG A 199 9.68 -16.48 16.77
N GLN A 200 8.92 -16.74 17.83
CA GLN A 200 7.53 -17.19 17.71
C GLN A 200 6.65 -16.16 17.01
N TRP A 201 6.84 -14.86 17.26
CA TRP A 201 6.13 -13.81 16.52
C TRP A 201 6.50 -13.81 15.05
N GLY A 202 7.79 -13.91 14.72
CA GLY A 202 8.28 -14.05 13.35
C GLY A 202 7.63 -15.22 12.62
N GLU A 203 7.60 -16.41 13.25
CA GLU A 203 6.96 -17.61 12.69
C GLU A 203 5.45 -17.45 12.47
N ARG A 204 4.74 -16.83 13.43
CA ARG A 204 3.29 -16.58 13.33
C ARG A 204 2.97 -15.62 12.19
N TRP A 205 3.68 -14.50 12.12
CA TRP A 205 3.52 -13.53 11.04
C TRP A 205 3.83 -14.17 9.68
N LEU A 206 4.94 -14.89 9.57
CA LEU A 206 5.36 -15.57 8.35
C LEU A 206 4.27 -16.53 7.85
N ARG A 207 3.68 -17.33 8.74
CA ARG A 207 2.57 -18.23 8.40
C ARG A 207 1.36 -17.47 7.83
N VAL A 208 0.97 -16.37 8.48
CA VAL A 208 -0.19 -15.58 8.06
C VAL A 208 0.06 -14.96 6.68
N PHE A 209 1.21 -14.32 6.49
CA PHE A 209 1.46 -13.59 5.25
C PHE A 209 1.78 -14.51 4.07
N ARG A 210 2.42 -15.66 4.27
CA ARG A 210 2.52 -16.71 3.23
C ARG A 210 1.14 -17.20 2.79
N ARG A 211 0.24 -17.45 3.75
CA ARG A 211 -1.13 -17.86 3.44
C ARG A 211 -1.87 -16.76 2.67
N LYS A 212 -1.75 -15.50 3.08
CA LYS A 212 -2.34 -14.37 2.35
C LYS A 212 -1.81 -14.31 0.92
N PHE A 213 -0.50 -14.39 0.72
CA PHE A 213 0.11 -14.39 -0.61
C PHE A 213 -0.43 -15.53 -1.49
N ALA A 214 -0.48 -16.75 -0.96
CA ALA A 214 -1.01 -17.90 -1.69
C ALA A 214 -2.48 -17.72 -2.10
N VAL A 215 -3.30 -17.13 -1.23
CA VAL A 215 -4.71 -16.81 -1.54
C VAL A 215 -4.82 -15.78 -2.66
N GLU A 216 -3.99 -14.74 -2.66
CA GLU A 216 -4.03 -13.72 -3.71
C GLU A 216 -3.56 -14.26 -5.06
N GLU A 217 -2.50 -15.08 -5.08
CA GLU A 217 -2.03 -15.73 -6.30
C GLU A 217 -3.06 -16.73 -6.85
N ALA A 218 -3.71 -17.52 -5.99
CA ALA A 218 -4.79 -18.42 -6.39
C ALA A 218 -5.98 -17.64 -6.98
N TRP A 219 -6.42 -16.58 -6.30
CA TRP A 219 -7.51 -15.72 -6.76
C TRP A 219 -7.22 -15.12 -8.15
N TYR A 220 -5.97 -14.65 -8.38
CA TYR A 220 -5.57 -14.13 -9.68
C TYR A 220 -5.66 -15.20 -10.77
N LEU A 221 -5.09 -16.38 -10.55
CA LEU A 221 -5.11 -17.47 -11.53
C LEU A 221 -6.52 -17.95 -11.86
N GLU A 222 -7.41 -18.01 -10.87
CA GLU A 222 -8.83 -18.35 -11.07
C GLU A 222 -9.53 -17.28 -11.90
N THR A 223 -9.30 -16.00 -11.58
CA THR A 223 -9.95 -14.87 -12.27
C THR A 223 -9.49 -14.74 -13.72
N GLU A 224 -8.22 -15.01 -14.01
CA GLU A 224 -7.69 -15.03 -15.37
C GLU A 224 -8.32 -16.15 -16.21
N LYS A 225 -8.49 -17.35 -15.65
CA LYS A 225 -9.11 -18.47 -16.35
C LYS A 225 -10.54 -18.15 -16.78
N VAL A 226 -11.34 -17.59 -15.87
CA VAL A 226 -12.73 -17.19 -16.16
C VAL A 226 -12.78 -16.11 -17.26
N GLY A 227 -11.88 -15.13 -17.21
CA GLY A 227 -11.82 -14.09 -18.25
C GLY A 227 -11.50 -14.62 -19.66
N VAL A 228 -10.70 -15.69 -19.76
CA VAL A 228 -10.41 -16.35 -21.04
C VAL A 228 -11.64 -17.10 -21.57
N GLU A 229 -12.35 -17.82 -20.71
CA GLU A 229 -13.57 -18.56 -21.08
C GLU A 229 -14.68 -17.61 -21.57
N GLU A 230 -14.94 -16.51 -20.86
CA GLU A 230 -15.92 -15.50 -21.28
C GLU A 230 -15.51 -14.82 -22.60
N GLY A 231 -14.21 -14.59 -22.81
CA GLY A 231 -13.67 -14.03 -24.06
C GLY A 231 -13.87 -14.97 -25.26
N MET A 232 -13.71 -16.28 -25.09
CA MET A 232 -13.94 -17.26 -26.16
C MET A 232 -15.41 -17.33 -26.56
N VAL A 233 -16.33 -17.35 -25.59
CA VAL A 233 -17.78 -17.35 -25.86
C VAL A 233 -18.22 -16.08 -26.58
N GLY A 234 -17.64 -14.91 -26.24
CA GLY A 234 -17.95 -13.65 -26.92
C GLY A 234 -17.47 -13.58 -28.38
N VAL A 235 -16.41 -14.32 -28.74
CA VAL A 235 -15.88 -14.37 -30.11
C VAL A 235 -16.70 -15.32 -30.99
N GLU A 236 -17.17 -16.46 -30.47
CA GLU A 236 -17.99 -17.41 -31.23
C GLU A 236 -19.36 -16.84 -31.65
N VAL A 237 -19.89 -15.84 -30.94
CA VAL A 237 -21.19 -15.22 -31.27
C VAL A 237 -21.09 -14.25 -32.46
N ILE A 238 -19.90 -13.84 -32.90
CA ILE A 238 -19.71 -12.83 -33.96
C ILE A 238 -19.70 -13.46 -35.37
N ASP A 239 -19.41 -14.75 -35.53
CA ASP A 239 -19.34 -15.43 -36.84
C ASP A 239 -20.71 -15.95 -37.36
N GLY A 240 -21.81 -15.56 -36.72
CA GLY A 240 -23.15 -16.12 -36.96
C GLY A 240 -24.17 -15.21 -37.66
N VAL A 241 -23.77 -14.25 -38.51
CA VAL A 241 -24.75 -13.46 -39.30
C VAL A 241 -24.51 -13.62 -40.80
N GLY A 242 -25.31 -14.53 -41.38
CA GLY A 242 -25.41 -14.76 -42.80
C GLY A 242 -25.85 -13.52 -43.59
N ILE A 243 -25.25 -13.38 -44.77
CA ILE A 243 -25.52 -12.37 -45.78
C ILE A 243 -26.98 -12.48 -46.22
N GLY A 244 -27.82 -11.53 -45.79
CA GLY A 244 -29.17 -11.32 -46.30
C GLY A 244 -29.26 -10.02 -47.09
N HIS A 245 -29.11 -10.10 -48.41
CA HIS A 245 -29.57 -9.05 -49.33
C HIS A 245 -31.11 -9.09 -49.40
N GLY A 246 -31.78 -7.98 -49.11
CA GLY A 246 -33.23 -7.87 -49.26
C GLY A 246 -33.79 -6.49 -48.94
N ASN A 247 -33.86 -5.65 -49.97
CA ASN A 247 -34.53 -4.34 -50.03
C ASN A 247 -36.03 -4.41 -49.66
N GLY A 248 -36.60 -3.35 -49.06
CA GLY A 248 -38.04 -3.10 -49.14
C GLY A 248 -38.69 -2.25 -48.04
N ASN A 249 -38.85 -0.96 -48.34
CA ASN A 249 -39.77 0.06 -47.77
C ASN A 249 -40.97 -0.39 -46.90
N GLY A 250 -41.27 0.44 -45.89
CA GLY A 250 -42.61 0.55 -45.29
C GLY A 250 -42.66 1.50 -44.10
N ALA A 251 -43.01 2.77 -44.34
CA ALA A 251 -43.35 3.75 -43.31
C ALA A 251 -44.66 3.36 -42.58
N VAL A 252 -44.83 3.80 -41.32
CA VAL A 252 -46.03 4.46 -40.76
C VAL A 252 -45.82 4.79 -39.27
N ASP A 253 -46.36 5.95 -38.90
CA ASP A 253 -46.36 6.68 -37.64
C ASP A 253 -46.72 5.93 -36.33
N GLY A 254 -46.29 6.50 -35.20
CA GLY A 254 -46.71 6.06 -33.87
C GLY A 254 -46.16 6.88 -32.70
N ASN A 255 -46.54 8.15 -32.63
CA ASN A 255 -46.35 9.08 -31.52
C ASN A 255 -46.70 8.48 -30.12
N ARG A 256 -45.80 8.60 -29.13
CA ARG A 256 -46.16 8.81 -27.71
C ARG A 256 -44.95 9.21 -26.85
N SER A 257 -44.87 10.50 -26.57
CA SER A 257 -44.11 11.08 -25.46
C SER A 257 -44.74 10.70 -24.11
N ALA A 258 -43.90 10.44 -23.11
CA ALA A 258 -44.25 10.59 -21.70
C ALA A 258 -43.02 11.05 -20.89
N GLU A 259 -43.25 12.09 -20.12
CA GLU A 259 -42.40 12.86 -19.20
C GLU A 259 -41.72 12.00 -18.11
N VAL A 260 -40.44 12.28 -17.80
CA VAL A 260 -39.93 13.03 -16.62
C VAL A 260 -40.28 12.39 -15.27
N GLU A 261 -39.26 11.92 -14.55
CA GLU A 261 -39.13 12.20 -13.12
C GLU A 261 -37.65 12.15 -12.68
N MET A 262 -37.14 13.29 -12.23
CA MET A 262 -35.92 13.40 -11.44
C MET A 262 -36.30 13.17 -9.98
N ILE A 263 -35.52 12.35 -9.27
CA ILE A 263 -35.62 12.20 -7.82
C ILE A 263 -34.27 12.57 -7.22
N GLU A 264 -34.35 13.43 -6.20
CA GLU A 264 -33.27 13.94 -5.34
C GLU A 264 -32.43 12.83 -4.65
#